data_AF-A0A399PS08-F1
#
_entry.id   AF-A0A399PS08-F1
#
_cell.length_a   1.000
_cell.length_b   1.000
_cell.length_c   1.000
_cell.angle_alpha   90.00
_cell.angle_beta   90.00
_cell.angle_gamma   90.00
#
_symmetry.space_group_name_H-M   'P 1'
#
loop_
_entity.id
_entity.type
_entity.pdbx_description
1 polymer ?
#
loop_
_entity_poly.entity_id
_entity_poly.type
_entity_poly.pdbx_seq_one_letter_code
_entity_poly.pdbx_strand_id
1 'polypeptide(L)'
;MVNGRKSPLTSSPNRLATDPVPSLKRPGDIAMTQAPEIKVARLVLSLEQAMPLTSDVGITVTGMPAIESASIRSVVRSLENYRLRLPLHLPVADGHGIRRFKGREFVDVAPGEIVQVRQDATTGEYRATLPVESTASGPTLVLDPRTMLWGAEQMSIPGEIDNVMSARPHPDLTDHKPSMATEAAIEPGRLYEGRDDVFERRASRTVEIVARGISQFGPQHSAILRAELSATHRIFSDAGNGLAANYVEAGSIFQGYFGKHHALVRAQLADCLSRGEALSTEYQGPWGQDKFVGVKFDQDRRAWMYSIDFHGRFFISLNHLEEGNFAAVLGHEMLHTNRINRFKSVGPGALDFFYLDARMGNALDRPVPVYDIPERGVSEAIMQGGMTVAYLEGFTSDHSSFTNGVRDGLGLSGKLDVQAAVDLFNVIPSLRTWMASRNADSIIYAAKSMQALHQARTADSQLLIGLLES
;
A
#
# COMPACT_ATOMS: atom_id res chain seq x y z
N MET A 1 70.33 17.70 -41.27
CA MET A 1 71.42 16.73 -41.07
C MET A 1 70.82 15.33 -41.10
N VAL A 2 71.36 14.49 -42.00
CA VAL A 2 71.42 13.02 -42.02
C VAL A 2 70.11 12.20 -42.03
N ASN A 3 69.75 11.78 -43.24
CA ASN A 3 69.43 10.42 -43.73
C ASN A 3 68.56 9.45 -42.90
N GLY A 4 67.64 8.78 -43.62
CA GLY A 4 67.62 7.30 -43.60
C GLY A 4 66.25 6.63 -43.69
N ARG A 5 65.92 6.12 -44.89
CA ARG A 5 64.89 5.09 -45.17
C ARG A 5 64.98 3.88 -44.21
N LYS A 6 63.83 3.26 -43.89
CA LYS A 6 63.46 1.84 -44.18
C LYS A 6 62.25 1.35 -43.35
N SER A 7 61.19 0.89 -44.02
CA SER A 7 60.35 -0.25 -43.57
C SER A 7 61.18 -1.56 -43.75
N PRO A 8 60.83 -2.80 -43.27
CA PRO A 8 59.48 -3.37 -43.04
C PRO A 8 59.36 -4.58 -42.02
N LEU A 9 58.18 -5.23 -41.99
CA LEU A 9 57.90 -6.69 -41.96
C LEU A 9 58.15 -7.61 -40.70
N THR A 10 57.03 -8.16 -40.22
CA THR A 10 56.71 -9.58 -39.84
C THR A 10 57.45 -10.33 -38.72
N SER A 11 56.68 -10.90 -37.78
CA SER A 11 56.52 -12.37 -37.59
C SER A 11 55.55 -12.74 -36.46
N SER A 12 54.66 -13.71 -36.73
CA SER A 12 54.01 -14.64 -35.77
C SER A 12 54.78 -15.99 -35.85
N PRO A 13 54.67 -17.04 -34.96
CA PRO A 13 53.45 -17.56 -34.27
C PRO A 13 53.61 -18.36 -32.92
N ASN A 14 52.48 -18.95 -32.46
CA ASN A 14 52.22 -20.13 -31.55
C ASN A 14 52.44 -20.05 -30.02
N ARG A 15 51.36 -20.18 -29.18
CA ARG A 15 50.66 -21.38 -28.56
C ARG A 15 51.55 -22.14 -27.54
N LEU A 16 51.21 -22.42 -26.27
CA LEU A 16 50.02 -22.95 -25.55
C LEU A 16 50.10 -22.50 -24.05
N ALA A 17 49.04 -22.02 -23.37
CA ALA A 17 47.93 -22.71 -22.64
C ALA A 17 48.02 -22.56 -21.10
N THR A 18 46.92 -22.11 -20.47
CA THR A 18 46.41 -22.52 -19.14
C THR A 18 45.02 -21.87 -18.95
N ASP A 19 43.99 -22.70 -18.73
CA ASP A 19 42.58 -22.33 -18.47
C ASP A 19 42.35 -21.94 -16.97
N PRO A 20 41.11 -21.87 -16.41
CA PRO A 20 40.20 -20.71 -16.44
C PRO A 20 39.60 -20.37 -15.04
N VAL A 21 39.28 -19.11 -14.70
CA VAL A 21 38.43 -18.80 -13.51
C VAL A 21 37.58 -17.52 -13.76
N PRO A 22 36.31 -17.45 -13.30
CA PRO A 22 35.20 -16.88 -14.08
C PRO A 22 34.81 -15.43 -13.74
N SER A 23 34.03 -14.88 -14.67
CA SER A 23 33.38 -13.57 -14.63
C SER A 23 32.31 -13.46 -13.53
N LEU A 24 32.60 -12.66 -12.51
CA LEU A 24 31.60 -12.14 -11.57
C LEU A 24 30.74 -11.08 -12.27
N LYS A 25 29.54 -11.49 -12.69
CA LYS A 25 28.42 -10.59 -12.95
C LYS A 25 28.01 -9.94 -11.63
N ARG A 26 28.11 -8.62 -11.56
CA ARG A 26 27.58 -7.79 -10.46
C ARG A 26 26.09 -7.56 -10.71
N PRO A 27 25.17 -7.97 -9.81
CA PRO A 27 23.75 -7.67 -9.93
C PRO A 27 23.51 -6.17 -9.71
N GLY A 28 22.73 -5.56 -10.59
CA GLY A 28 22.33 -4.15 -10.49
C GLY A 28 21.12 -3.96 -9.60
N ASP A 29 21.20 -2.94 -8.74
CA ASP A 29 20.11 -2.41 -7.94
C ASP A 29 19.01 -1.84 -8.85
N ILE A 30 17.79 -2.36 -8.72
CA ILE A 30 16.59 -1.82 -9.35
C ILE A 30 15.75 -1.18 -8.24
N ALA A 31 15.58 0.13 -8.29
CA ALA A 31 14.67 0.87 -7.42
C ALA A 31 13.24 0.29 -7.55
N MET A 32 12.75 -0.31 -6.47
CA MET A 32 11.45 -0.99 -6.42
C MET A 32 10.32 0.01 -6.24
N THR A 33 9.60 0.30 -7.31
CA THR A 33 8.17 0.64 -7.23
C THR A 33 7.44 -0.69 -7.02
N GLN A 34 6.72 -0.96 -5.94
CA GLN A 34 6.12 -2.28 -5.68
C GLN A 34 4.69 -2.40 -6.25
N ALA A 35 4.42 -3.51 -6.94
CA ALA A 35 3.07 -4.10 -7.01
C ALA A 35 2.81 -4.76 -5.65
N PRO A 36 1.56 -4.94 -5.18
CA PRO A 36 1.32 -5.61 -3.90
C PRO A 36 1.85 -7.03 -3.93
N GLU A 37 2.33 -7.47 -2.77
CA GLU A 37 2.86 -8.82 -2.53
C GLU A 37 1.76 -9.86 -2.80
N ILE A 38 2.16 -11.07 -3.20
CA ILE A 38 1.24 -12.04 -3.78
C ILE A 38 0.45 -12.76 -2.67
N LYS A 39 -0.87 -12.93 -2.82
CA LYS A 39 -1.68 -13.85 -2.01
C LYS A 39 -1.47 -15.29 -2.47
N VAL A 40 -0.26 -15.83 -2.34
CA VAL A 40 -0.07 -17.27 -2.50
C VAL A 40 -0.51 -17.95 -1.21
N ALA A 41 -1.23 -19.06 -1.28
CA ALA A 41 -1.17 -20.05 -0.21
C ALA A 41 -0.51 -21.25 -0.88
N ARG A 42 0.82 -21.39 -0.72
CA ARG A 42 1.51 -22.54 -1.32
C ARG A 42 1.00 -23.81 -0.64
N LEU A 43 0.32 -24.66 -1.39
CA LEU A 43 0.01 -26.03 -0.95
C LEU A 43 1.32 -26.78 -0.74
N VAL A 44 1.72 -26.99 0.51
CA VAL A 44 2.86 -27.85 0.85
C VAL A 44 2.36 -29.27 1.04
N LEU A 45 2.88 -30.18 0.22
CA LEU A 45 2.77 -31.63 0.40
C LEU A 45 3.50 -32.04 1.68
N SER A 46 2.84 -32.87 2.48
CA SER A 46 3.28 -33.38 3.78
C SER A 46 4.72 -33.91 3.80
N LEU A 47 5.49 -33.54 4.84
CA LEU A 47 6.64 -34.31 5.28
C LEU A 47 6.51 -34.62 6.78
N GLU A 48 6.46 -35.92 7.08
CA GLU A 48 6.49 -36.47 8.43
C GLU A 48 7.93 -36.46 9.01
N GLN A 49 7.99 -36.15 10.32
CA GLN A 49 8.93 -36.60 11.36
C GLN A 49 10.44 -36.32 11.26
N ALA A 50 10.95 -35.53 12.23
CA ALA A 50 11.93 -36.01 13.24
C ALA A 50 12.10 -34.98 14.40
N MET A 51 12.13 -35.48 15.64
CA MET A 51 12.41 -34.74 16.90
C MET A 51 13.93 -34.69 17.22
N PRO A 52 14.39 -34.32 18.44
CA PRO A 52 14.78 -32.97 18.85
C PRO A 52 16.27 -32.88 19.24
N LEU A 53 16.87 -31.69 19.24
CA LEU A 53 18.17 -31.47 19.89
C LEU A 53 18.17 -30.19 20.72
N THR A 54 18.44 -30.40 22.00
CA THR A 54 18.71 -29.43 23.06
C THR A 54 20.04 -28.72 22.82
N SER A 55 20.13 -27.42 23.11
CA SER A 55 21.20 -26.89 23.98
C SER A 55 20.96 -25.43 24.36
N ASP A 56 21.21 -25.21 25.63
CA ASP A 56 21.06 -24.04 26.47
C ASP A 56 22.29 -23.12 26.34
N VAL A 57 22.08 -21.82 26.12
CA VAL A 57 23.03 -20.77 26.54
C VAL A 57 22.22 -19.55 26.98
N GLY A 58 22.06 -19.39 28.30
CA GLY A 58 21.53 -18.19 28.90
C GLY A 58 22.45 -16.98 28.70
N ILE A 59 21.85 -15.84 28.30
CA ILE A 59 22.48 -14.52 28.39
C ILE A 59 21.64 -13.66 29.32
N THR A 60 22.22 -13.33 30.47
CA THR A 60 21.68 -12.43 31.49
C THR A 60 21.81 -10.99 31.01
N VAL A 61 20.70 -10.29 30.77
CA VAL A 61 20.71 -8.83 30.54
C VAL A 61 20.44 -8.11 31.86
N THR A 62 21.46 -7.42 32.36
CA THR A 62 21.41 -6.54 33.52
C THR A 62 20.77 -5.21 33.12
N GLY A 63 19.70 -4.81 33.81
CA GLY A 63 19.02 -3.53 33.60
C GLY A 63 19.71 -2.36 34.30
N MET A 64 19.61 -1.17 33.71
CA MET A 64 19.90 0.14 34.31
C MET A 64 19.25 1.26 33.43
N PRO A 65 18.97 2.46 33.99
CA PRO A 65 17.71 2.84 34.61
C PRO A 65 16.88 3.82 33.75
N ALA A 66 15.63 4.05 34.17
CA ALA A 66 14.76 5.09 33.63
C ALA A 66 15.36 6.49 33.82
N ILE A 67 15.43 7.28 32.75
CA ILE A 67 15.59 8.73 32.81
C ILE A 67 14.27 9.35 32.36
N GLU A 68 13.58 9.94 33.33
CA GLU A 68 12.43 10.80 33.14
C GLU A 68 12.82 12.06 32.34
N SER A 69 11.91 12.42 31.43
CA SER A 69 11.56 13.78 30.98
C SER A 69 12.56 14.91 31.24
N ALA A 70 13.29 15.29 30.18
CA ALA A 70 13.73 16.68 29.99
C ALA A 70 13.35 17.14 28.58
N SER A 71 12.45 18.12 28.53
CA SER A 71 12.04 18.86 27.34
C SER A 71 13.25 19.52 26.68
N ILE A 72 13.54 19.17 25.42
CA ILE A 72 14.41 19.97 24.55
C ILE A 72 13.49 20.74 23.59
N ARG A 73 12.97 21.87 24.05
CA ARG A 73 12.56 22.98 23.17
C ARG A 73 13.83 23.67 22.69
N SER A 74 14.17 23.55 21.41
CA SER A 74 15.18 24.42 20.78
C SER A 74 15.16 24.35 19.24
N VAL A 75 14.64 25.43 18.63
CA VAL A 75 15.01 26.04 17.34
C VAL A 75 14.69 25.29 16.03
N VAL A 76 13.42 24.98 15.82
CA VAL A 76 12.82 24.96 14.47
C VAL A 76 11.60 25.87 14.55
N ARG A 77 11.52 26.93 13.74
CA ARG A 77 10.26 27.70 13.65
C ARG A 77 9.18 26.72 13.19
N SER A 78 8.22 26.41 14.05
CA SER A 78 7.17 25.42 13.74
C SER A 78 6.41 25.86 12.48
N LEU A 79 6.07 24.89 11.62
CA LEU A 79 5.30 25.09 10.39
C LEU A 79 3.99 25.86 10.62
N GLU A 80 3.46 25.81 11.84
CA GLU A 80 2.26 26.51 12.31
C GLU A 80 2.29 28.02 12.02
N ASN A 81 3.46 28.67 12.11
CA ASN A 81 3.59 30.12 11.88
C ASN A 81 3.45 30.55 10.41
N TYR A 82 3.43 29.58 9.48
CA TYR A 82 3.36 29.81 8.03
C TYR A 82 2.03 29.35 7.43
N ARG A 83 1.14 28.75 8.23
CA ARG A 83 -0.15 28.22 7.77
C ARG A 83 -1.13 29.33 7.41
N LEU A 84 -1.77 29.16 6.27
CA LEU A 84 -2.84 30.00 5.75
C LEU A 84 -4.06 29.11 5.48
N ARG A 85 -5.26 29.66 5.63
CA ARG A 85 -6.48 28.94 5.21
C ARG A 85 -6.58 28.97 3.69
N LEU A 86 -6.94 27.84 3.09
CA LEU A 86 -7.16 27.70 1.66
C LEU A 86 -8.30 28.64 1.21
N PRO A 87 -8.04 29.66 0.39
CA PRO A 87 -9.07 30.51 -0.17
C PRO A 87 -9.88 29.76 -1.24
N LEU A 88 -11.19 30.02 -1.32
CA LEU A 88 -12.14 29.39 -2.24
C LEU A 88 -11.79 29.53 -3.74
N HIS A 89 -10.84 30.41 -4.10
CA HIS A 89 -10.46 30.73 -5.48
C HIS A 89 -9.02 30.34 -5.86
N LEU A 90 -8.33 29.53 -5.03
CA LEU A 90 -7.00 29.04 -5.40
C LEU A 90 -7.12 27.89 -6.43
N PRO A 91 -6.31 27.87 -7.50
CA PRO A 91 -6.30 26.77 -8.46
C PRO A 91 -5.84 25.46 -7.81
N VAL A 92 -6.21 24.35 -8.45
CA VAL A 92 -5.80 23.00 -8.04
C VAL A 92 -4.27 22.88 -8.11
N ALA A 93 -3.69 22.11 -7.19
CA ALA A 93 -2.27 21.82 -7.20
C ALA A 93 -1.87 21.04 -8.46
N ASP A 94 -0.65 21.29 -8.95
CA ASP A 94 -0.06 20.54 -10.06
C ASP A 94 0.42 19.14 -9.63
N GLY A 95 1.03 18.39 -10.55
CA GLY A 95 1.54 17.04 -10.30
C GLY A 95 2.64 16.96 -9.23
N HIS A 96 3.15 18.10 -8.76
CA HIS A 96 4.12 18.19 -7.66
C HIS A 96 3.47 18.69 -6.37
N GLY A 97 2.14 18.80 -6.30
CA GLY A 97 1.46 19.32 -5.13
C GLY A 97 1.62 20.83 -4.95
N ILE A 98 1.99 21.56 -6.01
CA ILE A 98 2.20 23.02 -5.98
C ILE A 98 1.04 23.74 -6.65
N ARG A 99 0.45 24.69 -5.94
CA ARG A 99 -0.56 25.62 -6.45
C ARG A 99 0.11 26.92 -6.85
N ARG A 100 -0.08 27.37 -8.09
CA ARG A 100 0.42 28.67 -8.57
C ARG A 100 -0.71 29.69 -8.64
N PHE A 101 -0.63 30.77 -7.87
CA PHE A 101 -1.61 31.85 -7.89
C PHE A 101 -0.92 33.22 -7.83
N LYS A 102 -1.20 34.08 -8.81
CA LYS A 102 -0.62 35.45 -8.92
C LYS A 102 0.92 35.48 -8.78
N GLY A 103 1.60 34.52 -9.41
CA GLY A 103 3.07 34.43 -9.39
C GLY A 103 3.66 33.93 -8.07
N ARG A 104 2.82 33.38 -7.17
CA ARG A 104 3.24 32.77 -5.90
C ARG A 104 2.92 31.29 -5.89
N GLU A 105 3.75 30.53 -5.21
CA GLU A 105 3.63 29.08 -5.06
C GLU A 105 3.12 28.75 -3.66
N PHE A 106 2.14 27.86 -3.59
CA PHE A 106 1.53 27.39 -2.35
C PHE A 106 1.47 25.88 -2.34
N VAL A 107 1.51 25.29 -1.16
CA VAL A 107 1.43 23.85 -0.95
C VAL A 107 0.40 23.53 0.10
N ASP A 108 -0.29 22.40 -0.04
CA ASP A 108 -1.23 21.92 0.96
C ASP A 108 -0.46 21.23 2.10
N VAL A 109 -0.72 21.61 3.34
CA VAL A 109 -0.06 21.00 4.53
C VAL A 109 -1.04 20.23 5.42
N ALA A 110 -2.34 20.50 5.27
CA ALA A 110 -3.46 19.75 5.84
C ALA A 110 -4.73 20.04 5.03
N PRO A 111 -5.84 19.28 5.22
CA PRO A 111 -7.09 19.59 4.54
C PRO A 111 -7.57 21.02 4.80
N GLY A 112 -7.59 21.86 3.75
CA GLY A 112 -7.98 23.27 3.85
C GLY A 112 -6.91 24.21 4.43
N GLU A 113 -5.70 23.73 4.68
CA GLU A 113 -4.55 24.53 5.14
C GLU A 113 -3.43 24.51 4.10
N ILE A 114 -2.94 25.70 3.74
CA ILE A 114 -1.86 25.90 2.79
C ILE A 114 -0.69 26.66 3.40
N VAL A 115 0.48 26.52 2.82
CA VAL A 115 1.67 27.32 3.14
C VAL A 115 2.21 27.91 1.84
N GLN A 116 2.63 29.19 1.86
CA GLN A 116 3.35 29.77 0.73
C GLN A 116 4.79 29.24 0.75
N VAL A 117 5.30 28.82 -0.40
CA VAL A 117 6.66 28.27 -0.55
C VAL A 117 7.48 29.07 -1.55
N ARG A 118 8.79 28.93 -1.46
CA ARG A 118 9.72 29.30 -2.52
C ARG A 118 10.78 28.22 -2.64
N GLN A 119 11.16 27.92 -3.87
CA GLN A 119 12.31 27.06 -4.14
C GLN A 119 13.62 27.81 -3.83
N ASP A 120 14.51 27.20 -3.07
CA ASP A 120 15.88 27.68 -2.89
C ASP A 120 16.64 27.52 -4.22
N ALA A 121 17.24 28.60 -4.72
CA ALA A 121 17.94 28.59 -6.00
C ALA A 121 19.23 27.75 -6.00
N THR A 122 19.76 27.43 -4.82
CA THR A 122 21.01 26.68 -4.63
C THR A 122 20.74 25.20 -4.44
N THR A 123 19.75 24.83 -3.61
CA THR A 123 19.46 23.43 -3.27
C THR A 123 18.28 22.84 -4.04
N GLY A 124 17.43 23.68 -4.64
CA GLY A 124 16.20 23.23 -5.31
C GLY A 124 15.08 22.81 -4.33
N GLU A 125 15.30 22.94 -3.03
CA GLU A 125 14.34 22.58 -1.98
C GLU A 125 13.26 23.65 -1.82
N TYR A 126 12.04 23.24 -1.46
CA TYR A 126 10.97 24.18 -1.16
C TYR A 126 10.98 24.55 0.30
N ARG A 127 11.02 25.85 0.59
CA ARG A 127 11.01 26.38 1.95
C ARG A 127 9.76 27.21 2.19
N ALA A 128 9.16 27.05 3.38
CA ALA A 128 8.04 27.89 3.79
C ALA A 128 8.47 29.37 3.87
N THR A 129 7.63 30.27 3.34
CA THR A 129 7.91 31.72 3.30
C THR A 129 6.69 32.50 3.73
N LEU A 130 6.90 33.62 4.43
CA LEU A 130 5.83 34.59 4.65
C LEU A 130 5.63 35.49 3.43
N PRO A 131 4.42 36.05 3.22
CA PRO A 131 4.12 36.95 2.11
C PRO A 131 5.01 38.20 2.02
N VAL A 132 5.60 38.62 3.14
CA VAL A 132 6.45 39.81 3.28
C VAL A 132 7.95 39.49 3.16
N GLU A 133 8.31 38.21 3.10
CA GLU A 133 9.71 37.78 3.07
C GLU A 133 10.27 37.78 1.65
N SER A 134 11.38 38.50 1.45
CA SER A 134 12.14 38.48 0.21
C SER A 134 13.00 37.22 0.07
N THR A 135 13.27 36.51 1.17
CA THR A 135 14.02 35.26 1.25
C THR A 135 13.27 34.30 2.18
N ALA A 136 13.01 33.08 1.74
CA ALA A 136 12.22 32.11 2.51
C ALA A 136 12.93 31.75 3.83
N SER A 137 12.29 32.00 4.98
CA SER A 137 12.90 31.80 6.31
C SER A 137 12.40 30.57 7.07
N GLY A 138 11.28 29.98 6.64
CA GLY A 138 10.59 28.88 7.32
C GLY A 138 11.28 27.53 7.16
N PRO A 139 10.72 26.43 7.70
CA PRO A 139 11.31 25.10 7.54
C PRO A 139 11.32 24.66 6.06
N THR A 140 12.31 23.83 5.70
CA THR A 140 12.28 23.08 4.43
C THR A 140 11.09 22.13 4.46
N LEU A 141 10.35 22.07 3.36
CA LEU A 141 9.17 21.24 3.21
C LEU A 141 9.45 20.11 2.22
N VAL A 142 8.99 18.92 2.57
CA VAL A 142 9.06 17.74 1.73
C VAL A 142 7.62 17.29 1.45
N LEU A 143 7.31 17.11 0.16
CA LEU A 143 6.06 16.51 -0.27
C LEU A 143 6.05 15.05 0.21
N ASP A 144 5.05 14.69 1.01
CA ASP A 144 4.72 13.29 1.22
C ASP A 144 3.94 12.79 -0.02
N PRO A 145 4.54 11.93 -0.87
CA PRO A 145 3.90 11.47 -2.10
C PRO A 145 2.66 10.59 -1.83
N ARG A 146 2.46 10.10 -0.60
CA ARG A 146 1.29 9.28 -0.22
C ARG A 146 0.06 10.14 0.05
N THR A 147 0.23 11.26 0.73
CA THR A 147 -0.85 12.18 1.12
C THR A 147 -0.97 13.39 0.20
N MET A 148 0.06 13.65 -0.61
CA MET A 148 0.27 14.90 -1.36
C MET A 148 0.23 16.16 -0.47
N LEU A 149 0.48 15.98 0.83
CA LEU A 149 0.65 17.06 1.79
C LEU A 149 2.14 17.30 1.99
N TRP A 150 2.48 18.56 2.19
CA TRP A 150 3.84 18.97 2.47
C TRP A 150 4.06 19.01 3.98
N GLY A 151 5.07 18.28 4.45
CA GLY A 151 5.50 18.26 5.84
C GLY A 151 6.83 18.99 6.03
N ALA A 152 7.10 19.48 7.23
CA ALA A 152 8.43 19.99 7.55
C ALA A 152 9.45 18.85 7.55
N GLU A 153 10.59 19.06 6.89
CA GLU A 153 11.70 18.13 6.87
C GLU A 153 12.19 17.89 8.30
N GLN A 154 12.15 16.64 8.75
CA GLN A 154 12.71 16.24 10.04
C GLN A 154 14.22 16.07 9.84
N MET A 155 15.03 16.91 10.48
CA MET A 155 16.49 16.83 10.42
C MET A 155 16.96 15.42 10.78
N SER A 156 17.35 14.66 9.77
CA SER A 156 18.22 13.48 9.92
C SER A 156 19.62 13.93 9.48
N ILE A 157 20.57 13.94 10.41
CA ILE A 157 21.96 14.34 10.12
C ILE A 157 22.65 13.23 9.30
N PRO A 158 23.52 13.57 8.32
CA PRO A 158 23.76 12.78 7.12
C PRO A 158 24.82 11.68 7.29
N GLY A 159 24.61 10.55 6.63
CA GLY A 159 25.67 9.66 6.18
C GLY A 159 25.86 9.86 4.68
N GLU A 160 26.94 10.55 4.31
CA GLU A 160 27.40 10.80 2.93
C GLU A 160 27.32 9.55 2.06
N ILE A 161 26.53 9.59 0.97
CA ILE A 161 27.02 9.51 -0.42
C ILE A 161 26.02 10.29 -1.27
N ASP A 162 26.44 11.47 -1.72
CA ASP A 162 25.66 12.32 -2.63
C ASP A 162 26.24 12.26 -4.06
N ASN A 163 25.34 12.43 -5.04
CA ASN A 163 25.56 12.57 -6.48
C ASN A 163 25.92 11.28 -7.25
N VAL A 164 25.16 10.87 -8.27
CA VAL A 164 24.89 11.61 -9.52
C VAL A 164 23.52 11.18 -10.08
N MET A 165 22.60 12.12 -10.31
CA MET A 165 21.70 12.12 -11.48
C MET A 165 21.22 13.55 -11.75
N SER A 166 22.13 14.38 -12.28
CA SER A 166 21.72 15.53 -13.05
C SER A 166 21.00 15.08 -14.33
N ALA A 167 19.94 15.81 -14.66
CA ALA A 167 19.22 15.74 -15.92
C ALA A 167 20.16 15.59 -17.13
N ARG A 168 19.86 14.61 -17.99
CA ARG A 168 20.15 14.68 -19.43
C ARG A 168 18.99 14.08 -20.24
N PRO A 169 18.70 14.65 -21.43
CA PRO A 169 17.56 14.28 -22.25
C PRO A 169 17.86 13.01 -23.04
N HIS A 170 16.91 12.09 -23.09
CA HIS A 170 17.01 10.90 -23.94
C HIS A 170 16.60 11.25 -25.38
N PRO A 171 17.44 10.97 -26.39
CA PRO A 171 17.09 11.16 -27.79
C PRO A 171 16.42 9.91 -28.38
N ASP A 172 15.69 10.19 -29.45
CA ASP A 172 15.22 9.33 -30.54
C ASP A 172 13.97 8.45 -30.35
N LEU A 173 12.87 9.03 -30.80
CA LEU A 173 11.65 8.39 -31.28
C LEU A 173 11.88 7.97 -32.73
N THR A 174 12.11 6.69 -33.01
CA THR A 174 11.70 6.13 -34.32
C THR A 174 11.36 4.66 -34.20
N ASP A 175 10.25 4.33 -34.85
CA ASP A 175 9.71 3.00 -35.15
C ASP A 175 9.21 2.21 -33.96
N HIS A 176 7.89 2.13 -33.82
CA HIS A 176 7.11 0.89 -34.03
C HIS A 176 5.65 1.29 -34.31
N LYS A 177 5.12 0.89 -35.47
CA LYS A 177 3.75 1.19 -35.93
C LYS A 177 2.71 0.60 -34.96
N PRO A 178 1.63 1.33 -34.63
CA PRO A 178 0.49 0.73 -33.95
C PRO A 178 -0.23 -0.24 -34.90
N SER A 179 -0.41 -1.48 -34.45
CA SER A 179 -1.25 -2.47 -35.13
C SER A 179 -2.71 -2.03 -35.03
N MET A 180 -3.27 -1.64 -36.17
CA MET A 180 -4.70 -1.36 -36.34
C MET A 180 -5.48 -2.68 -36.24
N ALA A 181 -5.97 -3.00 -35.04
CA ALA A 181 -6.99 -4.02 -34.84
C ALA A 181 -8.34 -3.32 -34.62
N THR A 182 -9.14 -3.35 -35.68
CA THR A 182 -10.61 -3.23 -35.78
C THR A 182 -11.31 -2.41 -34.68
N GLU A 183 -11.58 -1.14 -34.98
CA GLU A 183 -12.51 -0.27 -34.25
C GLU A 183 -13.92 -0.87 -34.30
N ALA A 184 -14.30 -1.60 -33.25
CA ALA A 184 -15.69 -1.79 -32.91
C ALA A 184 -16.23 -0.49 -32.28
N ALA A 185 -17.29 0.04 -32.88
CA ALA A 185 -18.01 1.27 -32.56
C ALA A 185 -17.78 1.83 -31.13
N ILE A 186 -17.01 2.91 -31.05
CA ILE A 186 -16.74 3.65 -29.82
C ILE A 186 -17.89 4.64 -29.61
N GLU A 187 -18.66 4.45 -28.54
CA GLU A 187 -19.58 5.47 -28.01
C GLU A 187 -18.78 6.75 -27.70
N PRO A 188 -19.12 7.92 -28.27
CA PRO A 188 -18.40 9.15 -28.01
C PRO A 188 -18.62 9.61 -26.56
N GLY A 189 -17.56 9.52 -25.73
CA GLY A 189 -17.54 10.20 -24.43
C GLY A 189 -16.88 9.49 -23.23
N ARG A 190 -16.40 8.25 -23.36
CA ARG A 190 -15.63 7.60 -22.28
C ARG A 190 -14.35 6.95 -22.79
N LEU A 191 -13.24 7.66 -22.55
CA LEU A 191 -11.92 7.15 -22.83
C LEU A 191 -11.35 6.54 -21.55
N TYR A 192 -11.08 5.25 -21.58
CA TYR A 192 -10.28 4.58 -20.56
C TYR A 192 -8.92 5.30 -20.42
N GLU A 193 -8.58 5.73 -19.22
CA GLU A 193 -7.34 6.44 -18.92
C GLU A 193 -6.23 5.47 -18.49
N GLY A 194 -5.01 5.71 -18.95
CA GLY A 194 -3.85 4.89 -18.61
C GLY A 194 -3.57 3.73 -19.56
N ARG A 195 -4.16 3.73 -20.77
CA ARG A 195 -3.81 2.75 -21.81
C ARG A 195 -2.31 2.78 -22.09
N ASP A 196 -1.71 1.60 -22.05
CA ASP A 196 -0.29 1.35 -22.31
C ASP A 196 0.68 2.16 -21.44
N ASP A 197 0.24 2.66 -20.28
CA ASP A 197 1.11 3.39 -19.36
C ASP A 197 2.07 2.47 -18.58
N VAL A 198 2.81 3.04 -17.62
CA VAL A 198 3.80 2.27 -16.85
C VAL A 198 3.18 1.11 -16.07
N PHE A 199 1.94 1.24 -15.61
CA PHE A 199 1.27 0.22 -14.81
C PHE A 199 0.66 -0.88 -15.68
N GLU A 200 0.03 -0.53 -16.82
CA GLU A 200 -0.41 -1.54 -17.79
C GLU A 200 0.78 -2.31 -18.35
N ARG A 201 1.84 -1.61 -18.80
CA ARG A 201 3.04 -2.28 -19.31
C ARG A 201 3.67 -3.20 -18.28
N ARG A 202 3.60 -2.84 -16.99
CA ARG A 202 4.09 -3.70 -15.91
C ARG A 202 3.21 -4.92 -15.71
N ALA A 203 1.89 -4.75 -15.65
CA ALA A 203 0.95 -5.86 -15.56
C ALA A 203 1.13 -6.82 -16.76
N SER A 204 1.26 -6.26 -17.97
CA SER A 204 1.47 -7.01 -19.22
C SER A 204 2.77 -7.82 -19.28
N ARG A 205 3.70 -7.65 -18.34
CA ARG A 205 4.88 -8.53 -18.21
C ARG A 205 4.53 -9.89 -17.60
N THR A 206 3.46 -9.97 -16.82
CA THR A 206 3.07 -11.18 -16.09
C THR A 206 1.73 -11.75 -16.52
N VAL A 207 0.82 -10.91 -17.02
CA VAL A 207 -0.56 -11.29 -17.38
C VAL A 207 -0.99 -10.67 -18.71
N GLU A 208 -1.97 -11.25 -19.39
CA GLU A 208 -2.56 -10.67 -20.61
C GLU A 208 -3.74 -9.76 -20.24
N ILE A 209 -3.74 -8.48 -20.62
CA ILE A 209 -4.88 -7.57 -20.42
C ILE A 209 -5.91 -7.80 -21.53
N VAL A 210 -7.14 -8.15 -21.17
CA VAL A 210 -8.21 -8.52 -22.11
C VAL A 210 -9.42 -7.58 -22.09
N ALA A 211 -9.57 -6.74 -21.07
CA ALA A 211 -10.65 -5.76 -20.99
C ALA A 211 -10.20 -4.48 -20.26
N ARG A 212 -10.67 -3.32 -20.71
CA ARG A 212 -10.41 -2.02 -20.09
C ARG A 212 -11.72 -1.28 -19.86
N GLY A 213 -12.05 -1.04 -18.61
CA GLY A 213 -13.36 -0.60 -18.16
C GLY A 213 -14.39 -1.73 -18.19
N ILE A 214 -15.37 -1.66 -17.28
CA ILE A 214 -16.39 -2.70 -17.10
C ILE A 214 -17.28 -2.90 -18.34
N SER A 215 -17.30 -1.93 -19.26
CA SER A 215 -18.01 -2.00 -20.54
C SER A 215 -17.35 -2.97 -21.53
N GLN A 216 -16.06 -3.27 -21.36
CA GLN A 216 -15.34 -4.25 -22.18
C GLN A 216 -15.32 -5.66 -21.57
N PHE A 217 -15.84 -5.81 -20.34
CA PHE A 217 -15.97 -7.12 -19.72
C PHE A 217 -17.13 -7.87 -20.40
N GLY A 218 -17.05 -9.21 -20.42
CA GLY A 218 -18.18 -10.03 -20.87
C GLY A 218 -19.41 -9.77 -19.99
N PRO A 219 -20.66 -9.85 -20.51
CA PRO A 219 -21.87 -9.44 -19.79
C PRO A 219 -22.01 -10.07 -18.40
N GLN A 220 -21.66 -11.36 -18.26
CA GLN A 220 -21.68 -12.07 -16.99
C GLN A 220 -20.65 -11.49 -16.01
N HIS A 221 -19.39 -11.30 -16.43
CA HIS A 221 -18.35 -10.70 -15.58
C HIS A 221 -18.71 -9.27 -15.17
N SER A 222 -19.28 -8.46 -16.07
CA SER A 222 -19.75 -7.12 -15.74
C SER A 222 -20.87 -7.15 -14.68
N ALA A 223 -21.81 -8.09 -14.80
CA ALA A 223 -22.90 -8.25 -13.84
C ALA A 223 -22.38 -8.67 -12.45
N ILE A 224 -21.50 -9.68 -12.40
CA ILE A 224 -20.87 -10.13 -11.17
C ILE A 224 -20.09 -8.97 -10.52
N LEU A 225 -19.21 -8.29 -11.27
CA LEU A 225 -18.41 -7.20 -10.72
C LEU A 225 -19.27 -6.06 -10.15
N ARG A 226 -20.41 -5.73 -10.78
CA ARG A 226 -21.36 -4.74 -10.25
C ARG A 226 -22.04 -5.20 -8.97
N ALA A 227 -22.45 -6.47 -8.90
CA ALA A 227 -23.04 -7.06 -7.71
C ALA A 227 -22.03 -7.08 -6.55
N GLU A 228 -20.79 -7.47 -6.82
CA GLU A 228 -19.70 -7.50 -5.84
C GLU A 228 -19.33 -6.09 -5.35
N LEU A 229 -19.28 -5.08 -6.23
CA LEU A 229 -19.09 -3.68 -5.82
C LEU A 229 -20.22 -3.19 -4.90
N SER A 230 -21.46 -3.57 -5.21
CA SER A 230 -22.62 -3.25 -4.36
C SER A 230 -22.53 -3.95 -3.01
N ALA A 231 -22.02 -5.19 -2.98
CA ALA A 231 -21.78 -5.93 -1.74
C ALA A 231 -20.63 -5.32 -0.92
N THR A 232 -19.54 -4.87 -1.57
CA THR A 232 -18.44 -4.14 -0.91
C THR A 232 -18.94 -2.87 -0.24
N HIS A 233 -19.78 -2.10 -0.93
CA HIS A 233 -20.44 -0.93 -0.33
C HIS A 233 -21.22 -1.29 0.92
N ARG A 234 -22.00 -2.38 0.88
CA ARG A 234 -22.75 -2.87 2.05
C ARG A 234 -21.83 -3.30 3.19
N ILE A 235 -20.68 -3.93 2.92
CA ILE A 235 -19.69 -4.27 3.97
C ILE A 235 -19.30 -3.01 4.75
N PHE A 236 -18.91 -1.93 4.05
CA PHE A 236 -18.47 -0.71 4.71
C PHE A 236 -19.60 0.03 5.43
N SER A 237 -20.73 0.23 4.75
CA SER A 237 -21.88 0.97 5.30
C SER A 237 -22.52 0.25 6.50
N ASP A 238 -22.79 -1.06 6.40
CA ASP A 238 -23.36 -1.84 7.51
C ASP A 238 -22.38 -1.93 8.69
N ALA A 239 -21.08 -2.07 8.44
CA ALA A 239 -20.08 -2.03 9.49
C ALA A 239 -20.03 -0.68 10.19
N GLY A 240 -20.14 0.42 9.44
CA GLY A 240 -20.22 1.78 9.97
C GLY A 240 -21.46 1.98 10.86
N ASN A 241 -22.62 1.50 10.42
CA ASN A 241 -23.87 1.51 11.19
C ASN A 241 -23.75 0.64 12.45
N GLY A 242 -23.19 -0.57 12.32
CA GLY A 242 -22.93 -1.46 13.44
C GLY A 242 -21.97 -0.86 14.47
N LEU A 243 -20.98 -0.10 14.00
CA LEU A 243 -20.09 0.64 14.86
C LEU A 243 -20.86 1.73 15.62
N ALA A 244 -21.62 2.57 14.91
CA ALA A 244 -22.41 3.66 15.51
C ALA A 244 -23.46 3.16 16.52
N ALA A 245 -24.00 1.95 16.33
CA ALA A 245 -24.97 1.33 17.23
C ALA A 245 -24.38 0.92 18.60
N ASN A 246 -23.05 0.90 18.76
CA ASN A 246 -22.37 0.56 20.01
C ASN A 246 -22.79 -0.79 20.62
N TYR A 247 -22.97 -1.83 19.80
CA TYR A 247 -23.27 -3.17 20.27
C TYR A 247 -22.22 -3.68 21.26
N VAL A 248 -22.65 -4.35 22.33
CA VAL A 248 -21.75 -4.89 23.37
C VAL A 248 -20.80 -5.94 22.77
N GLU A 249 -21.29 -6.75 21.84
CA GLU A 249 -20.55 -7.82 21.17
C GLU A 249 -19.40 -7.30 20.29
N ALA A 250 -19.47 -6.03 19.86
CA ALA A 250 -18.45 -5.42 19.03
C ALA A 250 -17.08 -5.44 19.72
N GLY A 251 -17.02 -5.40 21.06
CA GLY A 251 -15.77 -5.52 21.81
C GLY A 251 -14.98 -6.78 21.46
N SER A 252 -15.67 -7.93 21.34
CA SER A 252 -15.04 -9.21 21.00
C SER A 252 -14.49 -9.25 19.56
N ILE A 253 -15.20 -8.59 18.63
CA ILE A 253 -14.77 -8.48 17.23
C ILE A 253 -13.50 -7.63 17.18
N PHE A 254 -13.53 -6.47 17.83
CA PHE A 254 -12.41 -5.56 17.91
C PHE A 254 -11.18 -6.22 18.54
N GLN A 255 -11.35 -6.96 19.62
CA GLN A 255 -10.25 -7.69 20.25
C GLN A 255 -9.66 -8.77 19.33
N GLY A 256 -10.49 -9.49 18.58
CA GLY A 256 -10.04 -10.52 17.63
C GLY A 256 -9.17 -9.96 16.50
N TYR A 257 -9.53 -8.79 15.96
CA TYR A 257 -8.79 -8.20 14.83
C TYR A 257 -7.64 -7.26 15.23
N PHE A 258 -7.76 -6.57 16.37
CA PHE A 258 -6.82 -5.51 16.75
C PHE A 258 -6.12 -5.77 18.09
N GLY A 259 -6.39 -6.90 18.76
CA GLY A 259 -5.73 -7.32 19.98
C GLY A 259 -6.10 -6.50 21.21
N LYS A 260 -5.32 -6.62 22.28
CA LYS A 260 -5.67 -6.10 23.61
C LYS A 260 -5.84 -4.56 23.69
N HIS A 261 -5.25 -3.81 22.76
CA HIS A 261 -5.36 -2.35 22.70
C HIS A 261 -6.42 -1.86 21.69
N HIS A 262 -7.35 -2.73 21.28
CA HIS A 262 -8.38 -2.45 20.28
C HIS A 262 -9.21 -1.19 20.55
N ALA A 263 -9.38 -0.78 21.81
CA ALA A 263 -10.12 0.43 22.18
C ALA A 263 -9.56 1.70 21.51
N LEU A 264 -8.25 1.72 21.20
CA LEU A 264 -7.58 2.84 20.54
C LEU A 264 -7.90 2.92 19.03
N VAL A 265 -8.38 1.83 18.43
CA VAL A 265 -8.53 1.70 16.97
C VAL A 265 -9.92 2.15 16.49
N ARG A 266 -10.89 2.32 17.39
CA ARG A 266 -12.29 2.58 17.05
C ARG A 266 -12.48 3.76 16.09
N ALA A 267 -11.86 4.90 16.37
CA ALA A 267 -11.97 6.10 15.53
C ALA A 267 -11.29 5.91 14.17
N GLN A 268 -10.13 5.25 14.14
CA GLN A 268 -9.41 4.94 12.91
C GLN A 268 -10.21 3.97 12.03
N LEU A 269 -10.83 2.94 12.62
CA LEU A 269 -11.70 2.04 11.86
C LEU A 269 -12.90 2.79 11.29
N ALA A 270 -13.56 3.65 12.08
CA ALA A 270 -14.67 4.47 11.59
C ALA A 270 -14.30 5.31 10.36
N ASP A 271 -13.11 5.94 10.38
CA ASP A 271 -12.57 6.69 9.24
C ASP A 271 -12.33 5.78 8.03
N CYS A 272 -11.68 4.63 8.21
CA CYS A 272 -11.45 3.66 7.14
C CYS A 272 -12.77 3.17 6.51
N LEU A 273 -13.78 2.88 7.33
CA LEU A 273 -15.10 2.44 6.86
C LEU A 273 -15.80 3.53 6.05
N SER A 274 -15.82 4.76 6.56
CA SER A 274 -16.44 5.90 5.86
C SER A 274 -15.76 6.18 4.50
N ARG A 275 -14.42 6.11 4.46
CA ARG A 275 -13.65 6.32 3.23
C ARG A 275 -13.82 5.15 2.25
N GLY A 276 -13.88 3.92 2.74
CA GLY A 276 -14.19 2.73 1.95
C GLY A 276 -15.59 2.76 1.33
N GLU A 277 -16.61 3.16 2.12
CA GLU A 277 -17.98 3.35 1.65
C GLU A 277 -18.06 4.40 0.54
N ALA A 278 -17.45 5.58 0.77
CA ALA A 278 -17.44 6.67 -0.20
C ALA A 278 -16.74 6.26 -1.51
N LEU A 279 -15.60 5.57 -1.43
CA LEU A 279 -14.91 5.04 -2.60
C LEU A 279 -15.74 3.99 -3.34
N SER A 280 -16.32 3.03 -2.62
CA SER A 280 -17.15 1.99 -3.24
C SER A 280 -18.33 2.58 -4.01
N THR A 281 -18.87 3.71 -3.55
CA THR A 281 -19.91 4.49 -4.27
C THR A 281 -19.35 5.10 -5.55
N GLU A 282 -18.17 5.72 -5.49
CA GLU A 282 -17.56 6.35 -6.67
C GLU A 282 -17.11 5.33 -7.73
N TYR A 283 -16.64 4.15 -7.31
CA TYR A 283 -16.31 3.03 -8.21
C TYR A 283 -17.53 2.50 -8.98
N GLN A 284 -18.73 2.59 -8.41
CA GLN A 284 -19.98 2.25 -9.10
C GLN A 284 -20.42 3.35 -10.09
N GLY A 285 -19.93 4.58 -9.90
CA GLY A 285 -20.26 5.74 -10.71
C GLY A 285 -19.59 5.76 -12.10
N PRO A 286 -19.90 6.80 -12.91
CA PRO A 286 -19.39 6.92 -14.27
C PRO A 286 -17.87 6.81 -14.41
N TRP A 287 -17.12 7.54 -13.57
CA TRP A 287 -15.66 7.51 -13.60
C TRP A 287 -15.07 6.21 -13.05
N GLY A 288 -15.77 5.57 -12.12
CA GLY A 288 -15.32 4.34 -11.48
C GLY A 288 -15.39 3.13 -12.39
N GLN A 289 -16.42 3.05 -13.22
CA GLN A 289 -16.63 1.95 -14.16
C GLN A 289 -15.50 1.78 -15.17
N ASP A 290 -14.75 2.85 -15.47
CA ASP A 290 -13.62 2.80 -16.39
C ASP A 290 -12.30 2.41 -15.69
N LYS A 291 -12.30 2.22 -14.36
CA LYS A 291 -11.09 1.91 -13.56
C LYS A 291 -10.85 0.42 -13.35
N PHE A 292 -11.57 -0.45 -14.05
CA PHE A 292 -11.38 -1.90 -13.96
C PHE A 292 -10.63 -2.42 -15.18
N VAL A 293 -9.58 -3.20 -14.95
CA VAL A 293 -8.78 -3.83 -15.99
C VAL A 293 -8.96 -5.33 -15.87
N GLY A 294 -9.63 -5.95 -16.83
CA GLY A 294 -9.78 -7.40 -16.87
C GLY A 294 -8.51 -8.03 -17.42
N VAL A 295 -7.94 -8.97 -16.69
CA VAL A 295 -6.77 -9.74 -17.12
C VAL A 295 -7.14 -11.21 -17.31
N LYS A 296 -6.47 -11.85 -18.26
CA LYS A 296 -6.58 -13.28 -18.49
C LYS A 296 -5.69 -14.00 -17.48
N PHE A 297 -6.31 -14.90 -16.74
CA PHE A 297 -5.69 -15.94 -15.94
C PHE A 297 -4.42 -15.54 -15.18
N ASP A 298 -4.62 -15.13 -13.93
CA ASP A 298 -3.57 -15.10 -12.92
C ASP A 298 -3.93 -16.15 -11.86
N GLN A 299 -3.06 -17.15 -11.63
CA GLN A 299 -3.31 -18.25 -10.68
C GLN A 299 -3.23 -17.80 -9.22
N ASP A 300 -2.50 -16.71 -8.97
CA ASP A 300 -2.08 -16.34 -7.62
C ASP A 300 -2.78 -15.06 -7.14
N ARG A 301 -3.27 -14.23 -8.07
CA ARG A 301 -3.92 -12.95 -7.74
C ARG A 301 -5.36 -12.91 -8.22
N ARG A 302 -6.28 -12.66 -7.28
CA ARG A 302 -7.72 -12.46 -7.57
C ARG A 302 -7.96 -11.05 -8.10
N ALA A 303 -7.41 -10.07 -7.40
CA ALA A 303 -7.31 -8.69 -7.83
C ALA A 303 -5.98 -8.11 -7.33
N TRP A 304 -5.59 -6.96 -7.88
CA TRP A 304 -4.57 -6.11 -7.28
C TRP A 304 -4.71 -4.68 -7.79
N MET A 305 -4.07 -3.76 -7.08
CA MET A 305 -3.94 -2.37 -7.49
C MET A 305 -2.52 -1.86 -7.24
N TYR A 306 -2.09 -0.83 -7.96
CA TYR A 306 -0.82 -0.16 -7.68
C TYR A 306 -1.11 1.09 -6.84
N SER A 307 -0.64 1.14 -5.60
CA SER A 307 -0.99 2.22 -4.64
C SER A 307 -0.59 3.63 -5.09
N ILE A 308 0.37 3.73 -6.02
CA ILE A 308 0.82 4.97 -6.65
C ILE A 308 0.19 5.23 -8.03
N ASP A 309 -0.68 4.33 -8.52
CA ASP A 309 -1.44 4.57 -9.75
C ASP A 309 -2.51 5.61 -9.47
N PHE A 310 -2.25 6.85 -9.91
CA PHE A 310 -3.18 7.96 -9.78
C PHE A 310 -4.51 7.71 -10.51
N HIS A 311 -4.56 6.78 -11.47
CA HIS A 311 -5.82 6.37 -12.09
C HIS A 311 -6.67 5.47 -11.18
N GLY A 312 -6.11 4.89 -10.12
CA GLY A 312 -6.81 4.07 -9.15
C GLY A 312 -7.40 2.80 -9.77
N ARG A 313 -6.66 2.14 -10.67
CA ARG A 313 -7.20 0.99 -11.40
C ARG A 313 -7.05 -0.30 -10.63
N PHE A 314 -8.09 -1.13 -10.71
CA PHE A 314 -8.10 -2.49 -10.19
C PHE A 314 -7.94 -3.48 -11.34
N PHE A 315 -6.90 -4.30 -11.25
CA PHE A 315 -6.66 -5.39 -12.18
C PHE A 315 -7.35 -6.64 -11.64
N ILE A 316 -8.29 -7.18 -12.41
CA ILE A 316 -9.19 -8.25 -11.99
C ILE A 316 -8.88 -9.50 -12.80
N SER A 317 -8.53 -10.58 -12.10
CA SER A 317 -8.34 -11.90 -12.71
C SER A 317 -9.70 -12.53 -13.00
N LEU A 318 -10.08 -12.57 -14.28
CA LEU A 318 -11.46 -12.89 -14.68
C LEU A 318 -11.89 -14.32 -14.32
N ASN A 319 -10.95 -15.26 -14.18
CA ASN A 319 -11.22 -16.64 -13.76
C ASN A 319 -11.49 -16.80 -12.25
N HIS A 320 -11.21 -15.78 -11.45
CA HIS A 320 -11.48 -15.77 -10.01
C HIS A 320 -12.66 -14.87 -9.63
N LEU A 321 -13.29 -14.24 -10.62
CA LEU A 321 -14.44 -13.37 -10.44
C LEU A 321 -15.71 -14.21 -10.32
N GLU A 322 -16.03 -14.57 -9.07
CA GLU A 322 -17.19 -15.38 -8.70
C GLU A 322 -18.15 -14.56 -7.83
N GLU A 323 -19.45 -14.75 -8.05
CA GLU A 323 -20.51 -14.12 -7.25
C GLU A 323 -20.47 -14.61 -5.79
N GLY A 324 -20.65 -13.68 -4.86
CA GLY A 324 -20.69 -13.91 -3.42
C GLY A 324 -19.31 -14.03 -2.74
N ASN A 325 -18.21 -14.06 -3.49
CA ASN A 325 -16.88 -14.34 -2.94
C ASN A 325 -15.84 -13.24 -3.26
N PHE A 326 -16.21 -12.12 -3.86
CA PHE A 326 -15.26 -11.12 -4.36
C PHE A 326 -15.36 -9.77 -3.65
N ALA A 327 -16.45 -9.51 -2.93
CA ALA A 327 -16.71 -8.23 -2.27
C ALA A 327 -15.63 -7.85 -1.24
N ALA A 328 -15.14 -8.82 -0.47
CA ALA A 328 -14.04 -8.60 0.47
C ALA A 328 -12.70 -8.37 -0.24
N VAL A 329 -12.49 -8.98 -1.42
CA VAL A 329 -11.30 -8.73 -2.24
C VAL A 329 -11.31 -7.30 -2.78
N LEU A 330 -12.43 -6.85 -3.36
CA LEU A 330 -12.56 -5.45 -3.80
C LEU A 330 -12.44 -4.48 -2.62
N GLY A 331 -13.02 -4.81 -1.48
CA GLY A 331 -12.89 -4.03 -0.26
C GLY A 331 -11.43 -3.88 0.17
N HIS A 332 -10.67 -4.99 0.19
CA HIS A 332 -9.22 -4.99 0.43
C HIS A 332 -8.48 -4.06 -0.54
N GLU A 333 -8.68 -4.21 -1.85
CA GLU A 333 -8.03 -3.34 -2.86
C GLU A 333 -8.38 -1.86 -2.67
N MET A 334 -9.64 -1.56 -2.33
CA MET A 334 -10.09 -0.19 -2.05
C MET A 334 -9.39 0.40 -0.83
N LEU A 335 -9.07 -0.40 0.20
CA LEU A 335 -8.39 0.09 1.39
C LEU A 335 -6.96 0.57 1.09
N HIS A 336 -6.27 0.01 0.08
CA HIS A 336 -4.95 0.46 -0.36
C HIS A 336 -4.95 1.80 -1.10
N THR A 337 -6.11 2.20 -1.63
CA THR A 337 -6.16 3.37 -2.49
C THR A 337 -5.78 4.64 -1.73
N ASN A 338 -5.13 5.55 -2.44
CA ASN A 338 -4.84 6.90 -1.98
C ASN A 338 -5.73 7.89 -2.74
N ARG A 339 -5.16 8.98 -3.27
CA ARG A 339 -5.88 9.90 -4.14
C ARG A 339 -6.07 9.27 -5.52
N ILE A 340 -7.31 9.21 -5.98
CA ILE A 340 -7.67 8.72 -7.31
C ILE A 340 -8.14 9.90 -8.16
N ASN A 341 -7.69 9.93 -9.41
CA ASN A 341 -8.10 10.97 -10.35
C ASN A 341 -9.62 10.92 -10.59
N ARG A 342 -10.21 12.11 -10.70
CA ARG A 342 -11.66 12.32 -10.88
C ARG A 342 -12.54 11.85 -9.72
N PHE A 343 -11.96 11.28 -8.66
CA PHE A 343 -12.69 10.96 -7.45
C PHE A 343 -12.62 12.09 -6.44
N LYS A 344 -13.70 12.28 -5.68
CA LYS A 344 -13.75 13.26 -4.57
C LYS A 344 -13.15 12.65 -3.31
N SER A 345 -13.44 11.38 -3.08
CA SER A 345 -12.96 10.60 -1.95
C SER A 345 -11.46 10.34 -2.04
N VAL A 346 -10.87 10.01 -0.91
CA VAL A 346 -9.47 9.59 -0.79
C VAL A 346 -9.49 8.31 0.01
N GLY A 347 -8.75 7.31 -0.45
CA GLY A 347 -8.77 6.02 0.21
C GLY A 347 -7.98 5.97 1.52
N PRO A 348 -8.19 4.91 2.31
CA PRO A 348 -7.58 4.73 3.62
C PRO A 348 -6.05 4.64 3.61
N GLY A 349 -5.42 4.25 2.49
CA GLY A 349 -3.98 4.05 2.42
C GLY A 349 -3.48 2.91 3.32
N ALA A 350 -4.30 1.87 3.50
CA ALA A 350 -3.92 0.67 4.22
C ALA A 350 -2.81 -0.09 3.48
N LEU A 351 -2.14 -0.98 4.20
CA LEU A 351 -0.98 -1.73 3.76
C LEU A 351 -1.21 -3.24 3.89
N ASP A 352 -0.37 -4.02 3.22
CA ASP A 352 -0.32 -5.48 3.35
C ASP A 352 0.82 -5.88 4.27
N PHE A 353 0.65 -5.63 5.56
CA PHE A 353 1.64 -6.10 6.52
C PHE A 353 1.60 -7.62 6.66
N PHE A 354 0.42 -8.20 6.65
CA PHE A 354 0.21 -9.64 6.72
C PHE A 354 -1.20 -9.99 6.23
N TYR A 355 -1.36 -11.21 5.73
CA TYR A 355 -2.64 -11.71 5.23
C TYR A 355 -3.38 -12.51 6.29
N LEU A 356 -4.70 -12.47 6.22
CA LEU A 356 -5.60 -13.32 6.99
C LEU A 356 -6.15 -14.41 6.07
N ASP A 357 -5.55 -15.61 6.15
CA ASP A 357 -5.99 -16.77 5.37
C ASP A 357 -6.08 -18.01 6.25
N ALA A 358 -7.30 -18.51 6.43
CA ALA A 358 -7.57 -19.67 7.27
C ALA A 358 -6.86 -20.95 6.79
N ARG A 359 -6.52 -21.04 5.50
CA ARG A 359 -5.79 -22.18 4.94
C ARG A 359 -4.36 -22.27 5.48
N MET A 360 -3.80 -21.15 5.93
CA MET A 360 -2.46 -21.05 6.49
C MET A 360 -2.45 -21.12 8.03
N GLY A 361 -3.60 -21.32 8.68
CA GLY A 361 -3.72 -21.28 10.14
C GLY A 361 -2.79 -22.25 10.88
N ASN A 362 -2.48 -23.41 10.29
CA ASN A 362 -1.57 -24.41 10.86
C ASN A 362 -0.10 -23.97 10.93
N ALA A 363 0.28 -22.91 10.20
CA ALA A 363 1.63 -22.36 10.25
C ALA A 363 1.83 -21.37 11.40
N LEU A 364 0.77 -20.99 12.13
CA LEU A 364 0.86 -20.12 13.30
C LEU A 364 1.29 -20.91 14.55
N ASP A 365 1.97 -20.24 15.49
CA ASP A 365 2.39 -20.82 16.78
C ASP A 365 1.27 -20.78 17.85
N ARG A 366 0.04 -20.49 17.42
CA ARG A 366 -1.14 -20.41 18.30
C ARG A 366 -2.29 -21.17 17.66
N PRO A 367 -3.13 -21.85 18.46
CA PRO A 367 -4.37 -22.42 17.97
C PRO A 367 -5.25 -21.35 17.33
N VAL A 368 -5.87 -21.68 16.20
CA VAL A 368 -6.79 -20.80 15.47
C VAL A 368 -8.23 -21.09 15.93
N PRO A 369 -8.91 -20.17 16.63
CA PRO A 369 -10.31 -20.37 17.02
C PRO A 369 -11.24 -20.42 15.80
N VAL A 370 -12.34 -21.17 15.92
CA VAL A 370 -13.33 -21.31 14.85
C VAL A 370 -14.41 -20.24 14.98
N TYR A 371 -14.64 -19.52 13.90
CA TYR A 371 -15.69 -18.51 13.75
C TYR A 371 -16.36 -18.65 12.39
N ASP A 372 -17.57 -18.09 12.24
CA ASP A 372 -18.27 -18.04 10.94
C ASP A 372 -17.47 -17.30 9.87
N ILE A 373 -16.70 -16.29 10.28
CA ILE A 373 -15.71 -15.61 9.45
C ILE A 373 -14.34 -16.12 9.88
N PRO A 374 -13.75 -17.09 9.16
CA PRO A 374 -12.58 -17.83 9.62
C PRO A 374 -11.32 -16.96 9.73
N GLU A 375 -11.25 -15.85 8.99
CA GLU A 375 -10.17 -14.86 9.10
C GLU A 375 -10.12 -14.19 10.48
N ARG A 376 -11.23 -14.17 11.23
CA ARG A 376 -11.24 -13.72 12.63
C ARG A 376 -10.34 -14.59 13.49
N GLY A 377 -10.40 -15.91 13.31
CA GLY A 377 -9.61 -16.86 14.10
C GLY A 377 -8.12 -16.69 13.85
N VAL A 378 -7.75 -16.55 12.56
CA VAL A 378 -6.37 -16.28 12.14
C VAL A 378 -5.87 -14.98 12.74
N SER A 379 -6.66 -13.90 12.62
CA SER A 379 -6.28 -12.60 13.19
C SER A 379 -6.11 -12.69 14.70
N GLU A 380 -6.97 -13.41 15.39
CA GLU A 380 -6.89 -13.55 16.85
C GLU A 380 -5.62 -14.28 17.27
N ALA A 381 -5.26 -15.38 16.59
CA ALA A 381 -4.00 -16.09 16.81
C ALA A 381 -2.78 -15.19 16.58
N ILE A 382 -2.80 -14.37 15.52
CA ILE A 382 -1.75 -13.37 15.24
C ILE A 382 -1.71 -12.29 16.35
N MET A 383 -2.86 -11.76 16.77
CA MET A 383 -2.96 -10.74 17.83
C MET A 383 -2.50 -11.26 19.20
N GLN A 384 -2.56 -12.57 19.43
CA GLN A 384 -2.00 -13.25 20.60
C GLN A 384 -0.49 -13.52 20.49
N GLY A 385 0.17 -13.04 19.42
CA GLY A 385 1.60 -13.21 19.19
C GLY A 385 1.95 -14.59 18.64
N GLY A 386 1.11 -15.13 17.75
CA GLY A 386 1.32 -16.41 17.07
C GLY A 386 1.92 -16.32 15.67
N MET A 387 2.40 -15.15 15.23
CA MET A 387 3.00 -14.99 13.91
C MET A 387 4.27 -15.84 13.81
N THR A 388 4.52 -16.48 12.67
CA THR A 388 5.76 -17.22 12.42
C THR A 388 6.33 -16.81 11.06
N VAL A 389 7.64 -17.04 10.86
CA VAL A 389 8.25 -16.85 9.54
C VAL A 389 7.61 -17.80 8.53
N ALA A 390 7.33 -19.05 8.91
CA ALA A 390 6.66 -20.03 8.05
C ALA A 390 5.26 -19.58 7.59
N TYR A 391 4.51 -18.89 8.46
CA TYR A 391 3.23 -18.30 8.08
C TYR A 391 3.41 -17.21 7.01
N LEU A 392 4.38 -16.32 7.18
CA LEU A 392 4.68 -15.26 6.21
C LEU A 392 5.18 -15.83 4.86
N GLU A 393 6.05 -16.83 4.90
CA GLU A 393 6.58 -17.54 3.72
C GLU A 393 5.49 -18.24 2.90
N GLY A 394 4.37 -18.57 3.54
CA GLY A 394 3.18 -19.12 2.86
C GLY A 394 2.65 -18.22 1.76
N PHE A 395 2.82 -16.89 1.90
CA PHE A 395 2.31 -15.86 1.00
C PHE A 395 3.36 -15.34 0.02
N THR A 396 4.52 -14.96 0.53
CA THR A 396 5.55 -14.27 -0.26
C THR A 396 6.93 -14.59 0.31
N SER A 397 7.96 -14.57 -0.54
CA SER A 397 9.37 -14.61 -0.09
C SER A 397 9.96 -13.20 0.13
N ASP A 398 9.27 -12.16 -0.34
CA ASP A 398 9.59 -10.77 -0.02
C ASP A 398 8.78 -10.38 1.21
N HIS A 399 9.46 -10.15 2.33
CA HIS A 399 8.84 -9.74 3.60
C HIS A 399 9.06 -8.27 3.92
N SER A 400 9.39 -7.46 2.90
CA SER A 400 9.70 -6.04 3.09
C SER A 400 8.52 -5.28 3.69
N SER A 401 7.28 -5.57 3.29
CA SER A 401 6.10 -4.90 3.87
C SER A 401 5.96 -5.15 5.37
N PHE A 402 6.08 -6.41 5.82
CA PHE A 402 6.03 -6.77 7.23
C PHE A 402 7.20 -6.16 8.03
N THR A 403 8.44 -6.37 7.56
CA THR A 403 9.65 -5.90 8.24
C THR A 403 9.71 -4.37 8.33
N ASN A 404 9.31 -3.66 7.27
CA ASN A 404 9.18 -2.21 7.29
C ASN A 404 8.07 -1.75 8.24
N GLY A 405 6.94 -2.47 8.29
CA GLY A 405 5.85 -2.19 9.24
C GLY A 405 6.30 -2.29 10.70
N VAL A 406 7.07 -3.33 11.05
CA VAL A 406 7.65 -3.48 12.39
C VAL A 406 8.63 -2.35 12.70
N ARG A 407 9.52 -2.05 11.76
CA ARG A 407 10.51 -0.97 11.88
C ARG A 407 9.84 0.39 12.08
N ASP A 408 8.87 0.72 11.24
CA ASP A 408 8.16 2.01 11.27
C ASP A 408 7.32 2.14 12.56
N GLY A 409 6.65 1.06 12.97
CA GLY A 409 5.85 1.04 14.19
C GLY A 409 6.66 1.19 15.48
N LEU A 410 7.96 0.87 15.44
CA LEU A 410 8.90 1.01 16.55
C LEU A 410 9.85 2.21 16.41
N GLY A 411 9.83 2.92 15.28
CA GLY A 411 10.75 4.02 14.99
C GLY A 411 12.21 3.59 14.84
N LEU A 412 12.45 2.35 14.36
CA LEU A 412 13.80 1.82 14.20
C LEU A 412 14.46 2.31 12.90
N SER A 413 15.77 2.53 12.95
CA SER A 413 16.60 2.81 11.77
C SER A 413 17.27 1.53 11.25
N GLY A 414 17.45 1.41 9.93
CA GLY A 414 18.15 0.28 9.32
C GLY A 414 17.24 -0.86 8.87
N LYS A 415 17.83 -1.89 8.26
CA LYS A 415 17.10 -3.09 7.82
C LYS A 415 16.89 -4.04 9.01
N LEU A 416 15.73 -4.69 9.03
CA LEU A 416 15.37 -5.71 10.01
C LEU A 416 15.22 -7.04 9.28
N ASP A 417 15.86 -8.10 9.77
CA ASP A 417 15.64 -9.44 9.24
C ASP A 417 14.24 -9.95 9.64
N VAL A 418 13.70 -10.89 8.86
CA VAL A 418 12.33 -11.36 9.04
C VAL A 418 12.11 -12.03 10.40
N GLN A 419 13.10 -12.77 10.91
CA GLN A 419 12.97 -13.47 12.20
C GLN A 419 12.90 -12.46 13.34
N ALA A 420 13.84 -11.49 13.39
CA ALA A 420 13.81 -10.43 14.39
C ALA A 420 12.53 -9.59 14.32
N ALA A 421 12.00 -9.35 13.12
CA ALA A 421 10.72 -8.67 12.94
C ALA A 421 9.55 -9.45 13.55
N VAL A 422 9.49 -10.77 13.31
CA VAL A 422 8.48 -11.66 13.89
C VAL A 422 8.58 -11.69 15.41
N ASP A 423 9.79 -11.78 15.96
CA ASP A 423 10.02 -11.80 17.40
C ASP A 423 9.53 -10.51 18.07
N LEU A 424 9.91 -9.35 17.51
CA LEU A 424 9.45 -8.03 17.98
C LEU A 424 7.94 -7.88 17.86
N PHE A 425 7.36 -8.27 16.72
CA PHE A 425 5.92 -8.26 16.50
C PHE A 425 5.17 -9.09 17.54
N ASN A 426 5.63 -10.31 17.82
CA ASN A 426 4.98 -11.22 18.77
C ASN A 426 5.10 -10.78 20.23
N VAL A 427 6.21 -10.12 20.60
CA VAL A 427 6.42 -9.69 22.00
C VAL A 427 5.73 -8.36 22.32
N ILE A 428 5.49 -7.48 21.33
CA ILE A 428 4.97 -6.11 21.55
C ILE A 428 3.51 -5.97 21.11
N PRO A 429 2.51 -6.01 22.03
CA PRO A 429 1.11 -6.01 21.62
C PRO A 429 0.63 -4.68 21.04
N SER A 430 1.19 -3.55 21.46
CA SER A 430 0.88 -2.24 20.89
C SER A 430 1.29 -2.13 19.43
N LEU A 431 2.43 -2.74 19.06
CA LEU A 431 2.88 -2.84 17.68
C LEU A 431 1.90 -3.66 16.84
N ARG A 432 1.44 -4.81 17.35
CA ARG A 432 0.43 -5.62 16.65
C ARG A 432 -0.86 -4.86 16.40
N THR A 433 -1.38 -4.17 17.42
CA THR A 433 -2.55 -3.30 17.27
C THR A 433 -2.30 -2.20 16.24
N TRP A 434 -1.14 -1.55 16.28
CA TRP A 434 -0.79 -0.48 15.34
C TRP A 434 -0.71 -0.98 13.90
N MET A 435 -0.06 -2.12 13.65
CA MET A 435 0.04 -2.74 12.33
C MET A 435 -1.35 -3.22 11.86
N ALA A 436 -2.08 -3.97 12.69
CA ALA A 436 -3.42 -4.46 12.34
C ALA A 436 -4.40 -3.33 12.00
N SER A 437 -4.34 -2.20 12.72
CA SER A 437 -5.19 -1.04 12.41
C SER A 437 -4.92 -0.38 11.05
N ARG A 438 -3.77 -0.70 10.43
CA ARG A 438 -3.31 -0.18 9.12
C ARG A 438 -3.24 -1.30 8.07
N ASN A 439 -3.63 -2.52 8.44
CA ASN A 439 -3.54 -3.69 7.57
C ASN A 439 -4.88 -3.87 6.84
N ALA A 440 -4.85 -3.95 5.50
CA ALA A 440 -6.07 -4.00 4.69
C ALA A 440 -6.95 -5.21 5.05
N ASP A 441 -6.35 -6.40 5.21
CA ASP A 441 -7.06 -7.60 5.62
C ASP A 441 -7.71 -7.46 7.01
N SER A 442 -6.97 -6.95 8.00
CA SER A 442 -7.53 -6.76 9.35
C SER A 442 -8.73 -5.81 9.34
N ILE A 443 -8.66 -4.73 8.55
CA ILE A 443 -9.74 -3.75 8.43
C ILE A 443 -10.96 -4.34 7.72
N ILE A 444 -10.78 -4.99 6.56
CA ILE A 444 -11.92 -5.49 5.77
C ILE A 444 -12.64 -6.66 6.46
N TYR A 445 -11.91 -7.56 7.12
CA TYR A 445 -12.54 -8.67 7.83
C TYR A 445 -13.15 -8.24 9.18
N ALA A 446 -12.59 -7.22 9.84
CA ALA A 446 -13.28 -6.55 10.94
C ALA A 446 -14.59 -5.90 10.47
N ALA A 447 -14.59 -5.23 9.31
CA ALA A 447 -15.79 -4.67 8.70
C ALA A 447 -16.83 -5.77 8.40
N LYS A 448 -16.41 -6.87 7.78
CA LYS A 448 -17.29 -8.01 7.48
C LYS A 448 -17.91 -8.62 8.74
N SER A 449 -17.14 -8.76 9.81
CA SER A 449 -17.65 -9.23 11.11
C SER A 449 -18.62 -8.24 11.75
N MET A 450 -18.34 -6.94 11.67
CA MET A 450 -19.23 -5.89 12.16
C MET A 450 -20.53 -5.81 11.35
N GLN A 451 -20.47 -5.99 10.04
CA GLN A 451 -21.64 -6.11 9.17
C GLN A 451 -22.51 -7.29 9.60
N ALA A 452 -21.92 -8.48 9.76
CA ALA A 452 -22.67 -9.68 10.16
C ALA A 452 -23.38 -9.47 11.51
N LEU A 453 -22.70 -8.87 12.49
CA LEU A 453 -23.30 -8.50 13.77
C LEU A 453 -24.46 -7.49 13.60
N HIS A 454 -24.27 -6.46 12.77
CA HIS A 454 -25.28 -5.44 12.54
C HIS A 454 -26.53 -5.99 11.85
N GLN A 455 -26.35 -6.86 10.86
CA GLN A 455 -27.45 -7.52 10.16
C GLN A 455 -28.23 -8.44 11.08
N ALA A 456 -27.54 -9.24 11.91
CA ALA A 456 -28.19 -10.09 12.91
C ALA A 456 -29.05 -9.27 13.90
N ARG A 457 -28.49 -8.18 14.45
CA ARG A 457 -29.22 -7.30 15.38
C ARG A 457 -30.42 -6.59 14.75
N THR A 458 -30.30 -6.24 13.47
CA THR A 458 -31.41 -5.64 12.72
C THR A 458 -32.51 -6.66 12.46
N ALA A 459 -32.16 -7.89 12.09
CA ALA A 459 -33.13 -8.98 11.88
C ALA A 459 -33.87 -9.34 13.18
N ASP A 460 -33.16 -9.44 14.31
CA ASP A 460 -33.76 -9.66 15.63
C ASP A 460 -34.80 -8.58 15.97
N SER A 461 -34.45 -7.32 15.70
CA SER A 461 -35.33 -6.17 15.97
C SER A 461 -36.58 -6.19 15.08
N GLN A 462 -36.44 -6.52 13.80
CA GLN A 462 -37.55 -6.63 12.86
C GLN A 462 -38.51 -7.77 13.24
N LEU A 463 -37.97 -8.91 13.65
CA LEU A 463 -38.77 -10.05 14.11
C LEU A 463 -39.57 -9.68 15.37
N LEU A 464 -38.95 -8.98 16.34
CA LEU A 464 -39.64 -8.53 17.54
C LEU A 464 -40.79 -7.56 17.22
N ILE A 465 -40.56 -6.60 16.32
CA ILE A 465 -41.60 -5.65 15.89
C ILE A 465 -42.75 -6.41 15.21
N GLY A 466 -42.44 -7.33 14.29
CA GLY A 466 -43.47 -8.13 13.62
C GLY A 466 -44.32 -8.98 14.58
N LEU A 467 -43.73 -9.49 15.66
CA LEU A 467 -44.44 -10.23 16.71
C LEU A 467 -45.29 -9.34 17.63
N LEU A 468 -44.96 -8.05 17.76
CA LEU A 468 -45.73 -7.09 18.55
C LEU A 468 -46.89 -6.47 17.75
N GLU A 469 -46.79 -6.48 16.43
CA GLU A 469 -47.82 -5.97 15.50
C GLU A 469 -48.83 -7.04 15.05
N SER A 470 -48.53 -8.33 15.28
CA SER A 470 -49.44 -9.48 15.08
C SER A 470 -50.26 -9.81 16.32
#